data_AF-A0A6L5F0E1-F1
#
_entry.id   AF-A0A6L5F0E1-F1
#
_cell.length_a   1.000
_cell.length_b   1.000
_cell.length_c   1.000
_cell.angle_alpha   90.00
_cell.angle_beta   90.00
_cell.angle_gamma   90.00
#
_symmetry.space_group_name_H-M   'P 1'
#
loop_
_entity.id
_entity.type
_entity.pdbx_description
1 polymer ?
#
loop_
_entity_poly.entity_id
_entity_poly.type
_entity_poly.pdbx_seq_one_letter_code
_entity_poly.pdbx_strand_id
1 'polypeptide(L)' 'VMLELRLADGLALDALDDTGKHEARRAAADGLLDPGALAAGCAVLTDRGRLLADGVVRRLVG' A
#
# COMPACT_ATOMS: atom_id res chain seq x y z
N VAL A 1 -5.16 -14.29 1.24
CA VAL A 1 -3.90 -14.94 1.63
C VAL A 1 -2.67 -14.49 0.82
N MET A 2 -2.63 -14.53 -0.52
CA MET A 2 -1.41 -14.15 -1.29
C MET A 2 -1.12 -12.63 -1.40
N LEU A 3 -1.98 -11.78 -0.80
CA LEU A 3 -1.83 -10.31 -0.75
C LEU A 3 -1.43 -9.79 0.64
N GLU A 4 -1.69 -10.55 1.72
CA GLU A 4 -1.56 -10.03 3.09
C GLU A 4 -0.11 -9.89 3.55
N LEU A 5 0.77 -10.82 3.17
CA LEU A 5 2.19 -10.76 3.57
C LEU A 5 2.92 -9.61 2.87
N ARG A 6 2.56 -9.32 1.61
CA ARG A 6 3.17 -8.26 0.80
C ARG A 6 2.78 -6.86 1.27
N LEU A 7 1.65 -6.70 1.96
CA LEU A 7 1.23 -5.43 2.54
C LEU A 7 1.84 -5.20 3.93
N ALA A 8 2.13 -6.27 4.68
CA ALA A 8 2.78 -6.21 5.99
C ALA A 8 4.30 -5.94 5.88
N ASP A 9 4.99 -6.63 4.96
CA ASP A 9 6.43 -6.44 4.71
C ASP A 9 6.72 -5.28 3.73
N GLY A 10 5.66 -4.82 3.02
CA GLY A 10 5.74 -3.78 2.01
C GLY A 10 6.01 -4.29 0.59
N LEU A 11 5.66 -3.47 -0.40
CA LEU A 11 5.85 -3.75 -1.82
C LEU A 11 6.98 -2.89 -2.40
N ALA A 12 8.02 -3.52 -2.93
CA ALA A 12 9.09 -2.80 -3.63
C ALA A 12 8.53 -1.97 -4.80
N LEU A 13 8.90 -0.70 -4.89
CA LEU A 13 8.42 0.21 -5.95
C LEU A 13 8.87 -0.21 -7.35
N ASP A 14 9.98 -0.94 -7.46
CA ASP A 14 10.45 -1.46 -8.75
C ASP A 14 9.58 -2.59 -9.29
N ALA A 15 8.70 -3.18 -8.47
CA ALA A 15 7.66 -4.09 -8.93
C ALA A 15 6.44 -3.37 -9.52
N LEU A 16 6.36 -2.04 -9.39
CA LEU A 16 5.30 -1.20 -9.95
C LEU A 16 5.74 -0.58 -11.27
N ASP A 17 4.79 -0.40 -12.17
CA ASP A 17 4.95 0.46 -13.33
C ASP A 17 4.88 1.95 -12.93
N ASP A 18 5.08 2.85 -13.88
CA ASP A 18 5.11 4.29 -13.61
C ASP A 18 3.76 4.81 -13.07
N THR A 19 2.66 4.23 -13.53
CA THR A 19 1.31 4.51 -13.01
C THR A 19 1.20 4.11 -11.54
N GLY A 20 1.62 2.89 -11.20
CA GLY A 20 1.63 2.39 -9.83
C GLY A 20 2.53 3.23 -8.92
N LYS A 21 3.69 3.67 -9.40
CA LYS A 21 4.58 4.59 -8.66
C LYS A 21 3.93 5.96 -8.43
N HIS A 22 3.15 6.46 -9.39
CA HIS A 22 2.40 7.71 -9.22
C HIS A 22 1.31 7.58 -8.15
N GLU A 23 0.50 6.52 -8.24
CA GLU A 23 -0.57 6.26 -7.27
C GLU A 23 0.00 5.98 -5.87
N ALA A 24 1.16 5.32 -5.74
CA ALA A 24 1.83 5.14 -4.46
C ALA A 24 2.21 6.49 -3.81
N ARG A 25 2.69 7.46 -4.59
CA ARG A 25 2.98 8.82 -4.06
C ARG A 25 1.71 9.53 -3.60
N ARG A 26 0.61 9.39 -4.33
CA ARG A 26 -0.69 9.95 -3.94
C ARG A 26 -1.22 9.30 -2.66
N ALA A 27 -1.18 7.98 -2.58
CA ALA A 27 -1.58 7.25 -1.39
C ALA A 27 -0.74 7.60 -0.15
N ALA A 28 0.55 7.90 -0.30
CA ALA A 28 1.36 8.43 0.80
C ALA A 28 0.96 9.86 1.20
N ALA A 29 0.66 10.73 0.24
CA ALA A 29 0.13 12.07 0.51
C ALA A 29 -1.23 12.02 1.24
N ASP A 30 -2.04 11.00 0.95
CA ASP A 30 -3.32 10.73 1.62
C ASP A 30 -3.17 10.01 2.98
N GLY A 31 -1.94 9.71 3.40
CA GLY A 31 -1.61 9.06 4.68
C GLY A 31 -1.92 7.56 4.73
N LEU A 32 -2.09 6.91 3.58
CA LEU A 32 -2.35 5.47 3.46
C LEU A 32 -1.06 4.65 3.37
N LEU A 33 0.00 5.23 2.82
CA LEU A 33 1.35 4.64 2.78
C LEU A 33 2.33 5.43 3.65
N ASP A 34 3.33 4.73 4.19
CA ASP A 34 4.41 5.36 4.95
C ASP A 34 5.34 6.14 3.99
N PRO A 35 5.49 7.46 4.18
CA PRO A 35 6.29 8.28 3.27
C PRO A 35 7.80 8.03 3.40
N GLY A 36 8.28 7.60 4.57
CA GLY A 36 9.70 7.26 4.79
C GLY A 36 10.09 5.97 4.08
N ALA A 37 9.26 4.93 4.20
CA ALA A 37 9.41 3.68 3.46
C ALA A 37 9.31 3.92 1.95
N LEU A 38 8.37 4.78 1.52
CA LEU A 38 8.21 5.11 0.10
C LEU A 38 9.46 5.79 -0.47
N ALA A 39 10.06 6.72 0.28
CA ALA A 39 11.34 7.35 -0.09
C ALA A 39 12.51 6.35 -0.13
N ALA A 40 12.44 5.27 0.66
CA ALA A 40 13.38 4.16 0.63
C ALA A 40 13.10 3.12 -0.47
N GLY A 41 12.08 3.33 -1.31
CA GLY A 41 11.74 2.45 -2.43
C GLY A 41 10.73 1.35 -2.11
N CYS A 42 10.00 1.45 -0.99
CA CYS A 42 9.02 0.44 -0.57
C CYS A 42 7.65 1.06 -0.22
N ALA A 43 6.57 0.55 -0.79
CA ALA A 43 5.21 0.90 -0.44
C ALA A 43 4.73 0.06 0.74
N VAL A 44 4.72 0.66 1.94
CA VAL A 44 4.24 0.03 3.19
C VAL A 44 2.95 0.73 3.63
N LEU A 45 1.90 -0.03 3.96
CA LEU A 45 0.65 0.55 4.49
C LEU A 45 0.83 1.08 5.92
N THR A 46 0.25 2.25 6.18
CA THR A 46 0.03 2.73 7.54
C THR A 46 -1.11 1.95 8.22
N ASP A 47 -1.33 2.15 9.52
CA ASP A 47 -2.51 1.61 10.21
C ASP A 47 -3.82 2.01 9.52
N ARG A 48 -3.92 3.28 9.10
CA ARG A 48 -5.08 3.80 8.36
C ARG A 48 -5.23 3.10 7.00
N GLY A 49 -4.13 2.93 6.28
CA GLY A 49 -4.11 2.20 5.01
C GLY A 49 -4.61 0.77 5.16
N ARG A 50 -4.16 0.07 6.21
CA ARG A 50 -4.61 -1.30 6.54
C ARG A 50 -6.11 -1.37 6.82
N LEU A 51 -6.63 -0.46 7.65
CA LEU A 51 -8.07 -0.42 7.94
C LEU A 51 -8.93 -0.22 6.68
N LEU A 52 -8.48 0.64 5.76
CA LEU A 52 -9.17 0.85 4.49
C LEU A 52 -9.11 -0.40 3.60
N ALA A 53 -7.93 -1.01 3.47
CA ALA A 53 -7.73 -2.23 2.69
C ALA A 53 -8.61 -3.38 3.22
N ASP A 54 -8.61 -3.59 4.53
CA ASP A 54 -9.42 -4.63 5.20
C ASP A 54 -10.92 -4.39 5.00
N GLY A 55 -11.35 -3.12 5.07
CA GLY A 55 -12.74 -2.73 4.81
C GLY A 55 -13.19 -3.05 3.38
N VAL A 56 -12.32 -2.83 2.39
CA VAL A 56 -12.58 -3.18 0.99
C VAL A 56 -12.65 -4.70 0.83
N VAL A 57 -11.69 -5.45 1.37
CA VAL A 57 -11.67 -6.92 1.30
C VAL A 57 -12.96 -7.50 1.87
N ARG A 58 -13.38 -7.06 3.07
CA ARG A 58 -14.61 -7.54 3.71
C ARG A 58 -15.87 -7.30 2.87
N ARG A 59 -15.95 -6.20 2.11
CA ARG A 59 -17.08 -5.91 1.21
C ARG A 59 -17.09 -6.80 -0.04
N LEU A 60 -15.92 -7.25 -0.50
CA LEU A 60 -15.81 -8.08 -1.70
C LEU A 60 -16.09 -9.56 -1.43
N VAL A 61 -15.89 -10.02 -0.19
CA VAL A 61 -16.06 -11.43 0.20
C VAL A 61 -17.36 -11.72 0.95
N GLY A 62 -18.17 -10.68 1.24
CA GLY A 62 -19.51 -10.78 1.81
C GLY A 62 -20.58 -10.63 0.74
#